data_AF-A0AAU8XIW0-F1
#
_entry.id   AF-A0AAU8XIW0-F1
#
_cell.length_a   1.000
_cell.length_b   1.000
_cell.length_c   1.000
_cell.angle_alpha   90.00
_cell.angle_beta   90.00
_cell.angle_gamma   90.00
#
_symmetry.space_group_name_H-M   'P 1'
#
loop_
_entity.id
_entity.type
_entity.pdbx_description
1 polymer ?
#
loop_
_entity_poly.entity_id
_entity_poly.type
_entity_poly.pdbx_seq_one_letter_code
_entity_poly.pdbx_strand_id
1 'polypeptide(L)'
;MQRITIDTTPHPAELLNTLESKVALLRRHFPPSVSSLFAIPRAGADGALQWWSELGGQPLPYQSLDSVAQQALLARYAQRQQAIVQLADELQTRNKADEANSLRTLVGAPALDNLYSLNHEPVVIRWGLAPPAPLITPVAATVTPPAATLTSPPSRRWWLHIPFLLLLLPLLLILLWLLWTWRGGVWIVFKPAPMGNYSCTAGAPVPDFAVVLDTSGSMNLNINTSSEDEAWMAQVGGALPDNTPRKARVLTEPTRLTVAKQAFAAMIGQLHPDIDTRLITFQGCEGTVDQGVFRSDARQQLLAGVGQLSADRGTPLAASLAKAASLVDGRLKDALVVMFVDGEDGCGQNACEVSARIAREQPRLRVNVVNISESKLSNCIAENTGGRVYAAREVGEVQKMLREAMEEVATTPTCAGAQATGK
;
A
#
# COMPACT_ATOMS: atom_id res chain seq x y z
N MET A 1 -0.35 17.49 -1.47
CA MET A 1 -1.42 18.11 -0.66
C MET A 1 -2.66 18.30 -1.52
N GLN A 2 -3.82 17.93 -1.00
CA GLN A 2 -5.11 18.05 -1.68
C GLN A 2 -6.18 18.62 -0.75
N ARG A 3 -7.20 19.25 -1.32
CA ARG A 3 -8.31 19.86 -0.58
C ARG A 3 -9.42 18.84 -0.37
N ILE A 4 -9.86 18.66 0.87
CA ILE A 4 -10.94 17.75 1.25
C ILE A 4 -12.29 18.46 1.07
N THR A 5 -12.46 19.64 1.67
CA THR A 5 -13.70 20.41 1.59
C THR A 5 -13.48 21.91 1.82
N ILE A 6 -14.51 22.71 1.58
CA ILE A 6 -14.57 24.14 1.82
C ILE A 6 -15.77 24.42 2.72
N ASP A 7 -15.54 25.13 3.81
CA ASP A 7 -16.60 25.72 4.64
C ASP A 7 -16.82 27.17 4.18
N THR A 8 -17.99 27.41 3.59
CA THR A 8 -18.38 28.73 3.07
C THR A 8 -18.84 29.70 4.16
N THR A 9 -18.95 29.24 5.40
CA THR A 9 -19.22 30.10 6.55
C THR A 9 -17.96 30.91 6.88
N PRO A 10 -18.06 32.25 7.00
CA PRO A 10 -16.94 33.07 7.43
C PRO A 10 -16.52 32.71 8.84
N HIS A 11 -15.21 32.55 9.06
CA HIS A 11 -14.64 32.30 10.39
C HIS A 11 -13.65 33.42 10.75
N PRO A 12 -13.56 33.82 12.04
CA PRO A 12 -12.61 34.83 12.47
C PRO A 12 -11.16 34.33 12.32
N ALA A 13 -10.24 35.23 11.95
CA ALA A 13 -8.83 34.90 11.73
C ALA A 13 -8.14 34.31 12.97
N GLU A 14 -8.56 34.70 14.18
CA GLU A 14 -8.05 34.16 15.44
C GLU A 14 -8.31 32.66 15.61
N LEU A 15 -9.47 32.19 15.13
CA LEU A 15 -9.80 30.76 15.14
C LEU A 15 -8.88 29.98 14.19
N LEU A 16 -8.62 30.51 12.99
CA LEU A 16 -7.69 29.90 12.04
C LEU A 16 -6.28 29.80 12.64
N ASN A 17 -5.77 30.89 13.23
CA ASN A 17 -4.47 30.91 13.90
C ASN A 17 -4.39 29.86 15.02
N THR A 18 -5.48 29.72 15.80
CA THR A 18 -5.56 28.71 16.86
C THR A 18 -5.47 27.29 16.29
N LEU A 19 -6.21 26.98 15.23
CA LEU A 19 -6.18 25.66 14.59
C LEU A 19 -4.82 25.36 13.95
N GLU A 20 -4.22 26.33 13.26
CA GLU A 20 -2.88 26.20 12.66
C GLU A 20 -1.80 25.94 13.73
N SER A 21 -1.88 26.62 14.88
CA SER A 21 -0.96 26.39 16.01
C SER A 21 -1.04 24.96 16.56
N LYS A 22 -2.24 24.38 16.60
CA LYS A 22 -2.44 22.98 17.03
C LYS A 22 -1.88 21.99 16.00
N VAL A 23 -2.04 22.25 14.70
CA VAL A 23 -1.39 21.44 13.65
C VAL A 23 0.13 21.50 13.77
N ALA A 24 0.69 22.70 13.99
CA ALA A 24 2.13 22.86 14.16
C ALA A 24 2.65 22.10 15.39
N LEU A 25 1.90 22.12 16.50
CA LEU A 25 2.22 21.35 17.70
C LEU A 25 2.22 19.84 17.43
N LEU A 26 1.20 19.33 16.73
CA LEU A 26 1.13 17.91 16.34
C LEU A 26 2.33 17.52 15.46
N ARG A 27 2.66 18.30 14.44
CA ARG A 27 3.76 18.01 13.50
C ARG A 27 5.14 18.06 14.14
N ARG A 28 5.31 18.86 15.19
CA ARG A 28 6.58 18.93 15.93
C ARG A 28 6.88 17.65 16.70
N HIS A 29 5.85 16.98 17.22
CA HIS A 29 6.02 15.83 18.10
C HIS A 29 5.65 14.49 17.46
N PHE A 30 4.90 14.49 16.35
CA PHE A 30 4.46 13.27 15.68
C PHE A 30 4.98 13.12 14.26
N PRO A 31 5.25 11.87 13.82
CA PRO A 31 5.45 11.58 12.41
C PRO A 31 4.17 11.89 11.60
N PRO A 32 4.28 12.00 10.26
CA PRO A 32 3.14 12.24 9.37
C PRO A 32 1.97 11.28 9.56
N SER A 33 2.22 10.04 10.00
CA SER A 33 1.20 9.02 10.23
C SER A 33 0.18 9.37 11.33
N VAL A 34 0.56 10.16 12.35
CA VAL A 34 -0.36 10.59 13.41
C VAL A 34 -0.83 12.02 13.18
N SER A 35 0.06 12.91 12.72
CA SER A 35 -0.30 14.31 12.45
C SER A 35 -1.26 14.48 11.27
N SER A 36 -1.29 13.53 10.32
CA SER A 36 -2.26 13.52 9.21
C SER A 36 -3.68 13.10 9.60
N LEU A 37 -3.91 12.70 10.86
CA LEU A 37 -5.27 12.43 11.38
C LEU A 37 -6.16 13.66 11.29
N PHE A 38 -5.57 14.85 11.38
CA PHE A 38 -6.26 16.12 11.43
C PHE A 38 -5.97 16.92 10.15
N ALA A 39 -7.01 17.31 9.43
CA ALA A 39 -6.87 18.13 8.24
C ALA A 39 -6.29 19.51 8.58
N ILE A 40 -5.45 20.03 7.68
CA ILE A 40 -4.80 21.32 7.80
C ILE A 40 -5.80 22.42 7.41
N PRO A 41 -6.15 23.34 8.32
CA PRO A 41 -6.99 24.48 7.99
C PRO A 41 -6.21 25.51 7.17
N ARG A 42 -6.86 26.16 6.20
CA ARG A 42 -6.28 27.26 5.41
C ARG A 42 -7.33 28.31 5.08
N ALA A 43 -6.93 29.58 5.07
CA ALA A 43 -7.75 30.66 4.52
C ALA A 43 -7.86 30.55 2.99
N GLY A 44 -9.08 30.61 2.48
CA GLY A 44 -9.38 30.81 1.06
C GLY A 44 -9.43 32.30 0.70
N ALA A 45 -9.42 32.60 -0.61
CA ALA A 45 -9.42 33.97 -1.14
C ALA A 45 -10.61 34.82 -0.66
N ASP A 46 -11.76 34.19 -0.40
CA ASP A 46 -13.01 34.85 -0.02
C ASP A 46 -13.28 34.82 1.50
N GLY A 47 -12.27 34.49 2.32
CA GLY A 47 -12.44 34.28 3.77
C GLY A 47 -13.08 32.93 4.14
N ALA A 48 -13.34 32.07 3.15
CA ALA A 48 -13.80 30.70 3.36
C ALA A 48 -12.70 29.83 3.98
N LEU A 49 -13.07 28.95 4.92
CA LEU A 49 -12.13 28.02 5.55
C LEU A 49 -12.00 26.76 4.69
N GLN A 50 -10.78 26.40 4.31
CA GLN A 50 -10.49 25.22 3.50
C GLN A 50 -9.77 24.16 4.33
N TRP A 51 -10.18 22.90 4.20
CA TRP A 51 -9.55 21.76 4.87
C TRP A 51 -8.70 20.97 3.89
N TRP A 52 -7.42 20.82 4.20
CA TRP A 52 -6.42 20.19 3.33
C TRP A 52 -5.78 18.97 4.00
N SER A 53 -5.29 18.03 3.19
CA SER A 53 -4.48 16.91 3.69
C SER A 53 -3.25 16.71 2.81
N GLU A 54 -2.17 16.22 3.43
CA GLU A 54 -0.96 15.78 2.73
C GLU A 54 -1.12 14.39 2.12
N LEU A 55 -2.04 13.59 2.68
CA LEU A 55 -2.37 12.27 2.15
C LEU A 55 -2.94 12.37 0.74
N GLY A 56 -2.48 11.49 -0.14
CA GLY A 56 -3.06 11.32 -1.47
C GLY A 56 -4.37 10.51 -1.46
N GLY A 57 -4.99 10.36 -2.62
CA GLY A 57 -6.21 9.57 -2.80
C GLY A 57 -7.50 10.39 -2.83
N GLN A 58 -8.60 9.81 -3.30
CA GLN A 58 -9.87 10.55 -3.30
C GLN A 58 -10.44 10.66 -1.86
N PRO A 59 -10.86 11.85 -1.39
CA PRO A 59 -11.53 11.97 -0.10
C PRO A 59 -12.92 11.31 -0.18
N LEU A 60 -13.13 10.26 0.63
CA LEU A 60 -14.42 9.57 0.74
C LEU A 60 -15.03 9.86 2.12
N PRO A 61 -16.26 10.43 2.20
CA PRO A 61 -16.95 10.59 3.47
C PRO A 61 -17.17 9.25 4.17
N TYR A 62 -17.05 9.19 5.50
CA TYR A 62 -17.24 7.96 6.28
C TYR A 62 -18.53 7.21 5.92
N GLN A 63 -19.64 7.94 5.78
CA GLN A 63 -20.95 7.36 5.46
C GLN A 63 -21.01 6.68 4.08
N SER A 64 -20.09 7.00 3.17
CA SER A 64 -20.04 6.39 1.83
C SER A 64 -19.28 5.06 1.78
N LEU A 65 -18.62 4.69 2.88
CA LEU A 65 -17.82 3.46 2.98
C LEU A 65 -18.71 2.27 3.33
N ASP A 66 -18.30 1.07 2.89
CA ASP A 66 -18.92 -0.18 3.35
C ASP A 66 -18.62 -0.46 4.84
N SER A 67 -19.36 -1.39 5.45
CA SER A 67 -19.28 -1.68 6.89
C SER A 67 -17.90 -2.15 7.35
N VAL A 68 -17.17 -2.89 6.52
CA VAL A 68 -15.83 -3.39 6.84
C VAL A 68 -14.82 -2.24 6.82
N ALA A 69 -14.87 -1.41 5.78
CA ALA A 69 -14.05 -0.22 5.65
C ALA A 69 -14.33 0.80 6.77
N GLN A 70 -15.60 0.96 7.17
CA GLN A 70 -15.99 1.79 8.31
C GLN A 70 -15.33 1.32 9.62
N GLN A 71 -15.42 0.02 9.93
CA GLN A 71 -14.81 -0.56 11.13
C GLN A 71 -13.29 -0.40 11.13
N ALA A 72 -12.63 -0.68 10.00
CA ALA A 72 -11.19 -0.52 9.85
C ALA A 72 -10.76 0.95 10.03
N LEU A 73 -11.54 1.91 9.50
CA LEU A 73 -11.24 3.33 9.63
C LEU A 73 -11.36 3.80 11.08
N LEU A 74 -12.39 3.36 11.80
CA LEU A 74 -12.56 3.67 13.23
C LEU A 74 -11.47 3.03 14.10
N ALA A 75 -11.03 1.81 13.77
CA ALA A 75 -9.92 1.16 14.48
C ALA A 75 -8.61 1.96 14.33
N ARG A 76 -8.29 2.42 13.11
CA ARG A 76 -7.12 3.29 12.87
C ARG A 76 -7.26 4.64 13.55
N TYR A 77 -8.47 5.21 13.57
CA TYR A 77 -8.74 6.46 14.29
C TYR A 77 -8.45 6.31 15.78
N ALA A 78 -8.96 5.24 16.41
CA ALA A 78 -8.74 4.95 17.82
C ALA A 78 -7.24 4.74 18.13
N GLN A 79 -6.53 4.01 17.28
CA GLN A 79 -5.09 3.79 17.41
C GLN A 79 -4.31 5.12 17.41
N ARG A 80 -4.61 6.03 16.48
CA ARG A 80 -3.94 7.33 16.39
C ARG A 80 -4.29 8.25 17.56
N GLN A 81 -5.55 8.22 18.01
CA GLN A 81 -5.97 8.93 19.21
C GLN A 81 -5.21 8.47 20.46
N GLN A 82 -4.93 7.17 20.58
CA GLN A 82 -4.17 6.64 21.70
C GLN A 82 -2.72 7.11 21.71
N ALA A 83 -2.09 7.30 20.54
CA ALA A 83 -0.77 7.91 20.45
C ALA A 83 -0.77 9.38 20.93
N ILE A 84 -1.84 10.13 20.65
CA ILE A 84 -2.02 11.51 21.13
C ILE A 84 -2.16 11.55 22.66
N VAL A 85 -2.91 10.63 23.24
CA VAL A 85 -3.04 10.49 24.70
C VAL A 85 -1.69 10.21 25.35
N GLN A 86 -0.94 9.24 24.84
CA GLN A 86 0.37 8.87 25.38
C GLN A 86 1.35 10.05 25.38
N LEU A 87 1.40 10.82 24.27
CA LEU A 87 2.24 12.01 24.20
C LEU A 87 1.77 13.10 25.18
N ALA A 88 0.46 13.33 25.30
CA ALA A 88 -0.05 14.32 26.22
C ALA A 88 0.34 13.99 27.68
N ASP A 89 0.34 12.70 28.05
CA ASP A 89 0.77 12.25 29.36
C ASP A 89 2.29 12.41 29.54
N GLU A 90 3.09 12.09 28.52
CA GLU A 90 4.54 12.33 28.54
C GLU A 90 4.88 13.83 28.70
N LEU A 91 4.21 14.72 27.95
CA LEU A 91 4.39 16.16 28.06
C LEU A 91 3.98 16.68 29.45
N GLN A 92 2.92 16.12 30.04
CA GLN A 92 2.52 16.44 31.41
C GLN A 92 3.63 16.11 32.42
N THR A 93 4.24 14.92 32.31
CA THR A 93 5.34 14.52 33.20
C THR A 93 6.61 15.36 33.02
N ARG A 94 6.81 15.95 31.84
CA ARG A 94 7.93 16.85 31.52
C ARG A 94 7.65 18.32 31.85
N ASN A 95 6.64 18.59 32.67
CA ASN A 95 6.24 19.93 33.11
C ASN A 95 5.79 20.87 31.96
N LYS A 96 5.30 20.30 30.85
CA LYS A 96 4.73 21.02 29.70
C LYS A 96 3.21 20.94 29.69
N ALA A 97 2.58 21.41 30.76
CA ALA A 97 1.14 21.27 30.98
C ALA A 97 0.28 21.94 29.89
N ASP A 98 0.69 23.10 29.36
CA ASP A 98 -0.08 23.82 28.35
C ASP A 98 -0.11 23.08 27.00
N GLU A 99 1.04 22.53 26.57
CA GLU A 99 1.11 21.70 25.36
C GLU A 99 0.27 20.42 25.53
N ALA A 100 0.37 19.76 26.69
CA ALA A 100 -0.41 18.57 27.01
C ALA A 100 -1.92 18.83 26.99
N ASN A 101 -2.37 19.92 27.63
CA ASN A 101 -3.77 20.32 27.65
C ASN A 101 -4.29 20.66 26.25
N SER A 102 -3.48 21.33 25.43
CA SER A 102 -3.82 21.62 24.03
C SER A 102 -4.05 20.33 23.22
N LEU A 103 -3.17 19.33 23.36
CA LEU A 103 -3.34 18.03 22.69
C LEU A 103 -4.56 17.26 23.20
N ARG A 104 -4.84 17.30 24.51
CA ARG A 104 -6.04 16.65 25.09
C ARG A 104 -7.34 17.18 24.51
N THR A 105 -7.39 18.45 24.06
CA THR A 105 -8.59 19.00 23.38
C THR A 105 -8.91 18.32 22.04
N LEU A 106 -7.96 17.57 21.47
CA LEU A 106 -8.10 16.84 20.21
C LEU A 106 -8.53 15.38 20.42
N VAL A 107 -8.52 14.91 21.66
CA VAL A 107 -8.86 13.54 22.02
C VAL A 107 -10.37 13.41 22.22
N GLY A 108 -11.00 12.53 21.46
CA GLY A 108 -12.43 12.26 21.56
C GLY A 108 -12.95 11.35 20.45
N ALA A 109 -14.22 10.96 20.56
CA ALA A 109 -14.90 10.23 19.49
C ALA A 109 -15.02 11.12 18.24
N PRO A 110 -14.82 10.58 17.02
CA PRO A 110 -14.93 11.39 15.81
C PRO A 110 -16.40 11.70 15.55
N ALA A 111 -16.70 12.95 15.19
CA ALA A 111 -17.96 13.27 14.55
C ALA A 111 -17.97 12.60 13.16
N LEU A 112 -18.81 11.58 12.96
CA LEU A 112 -18.77 10.74 11.75
C LEU A 112 -19.02 11.55 10.46
N ASP A 113 -19.80 12.63 10.54
CA ASP A 113 -20.05 13.55 9.42
C ASP A 113 -18.81 14.35 8.99
N ASN A 114 -17.82 14.41 9.87
CA ASN A 114 -16.56 15.11 9.67
C ASN A 114 -15.37 14.14 9.49
N LEU A 115 -15.63 12.83 9.40
CA LEU A 115 -14.60 11.82 9.20
C LEU A 115 -14.55 11.41 7.72
N TYR A 116 -13.36 11.47 7.15
CA TYR A 116 -13.08 11.08 5.76
C TYR A 116 -12.03 9.98 5.73
N SER A 117 -12.13 9.12 4.71
CA SER A 117 -11.09 8.18 4.33
C SER A 117 -10.33 8.72 3.13
N LEU A 118 -9.02 8.87 3.27
CA LEU A 118 -8.10 9.16 2.17
C LEU A 118 -7.13 7.99 2.09
N ASN A 119 -7.20 7.17 1.04
CA ASN A 119 -6.40 5.93 0.92
C ASN A 119 -6.52 5.01 2.16
N HIS A 120 -7.73 4.82 2.69
CA HIS A 120 -8.03 4.03 3.90
C HIS A 120 -7.49 4.63 5.22
N GLU A 121 -6.93 5.83 5.19
CA GLU A 121 -6.46 6.55 6.36
C GLU A 121 -7.50 7.55 6.86
N PRO A 122 -7.76 7.61 8.19
CA PRO A 122 -8.73 8.53 8.76
C PRO A 122 -8.18 9.96 8.74
N VAL A 123 -8.99 10.87 8.24
CA VAL A 123 -8.77 12.32 8.34
C VAL A 123 -10.03 12.98 8.87
N VAL A 124 -9.91 13.70 9.97
CA VAL A 124 -10.97 14.52 10.53
C VAL A 124 -10.85 15.94 10.00
N ILE A 125 -11.98 16.49 9.56
CA ILE A 125 -12.14 17.92 9.27
C ILE A 125 -12.92 18.59 10.41
N ARG A 126 -12.92 19.92 10.49
CA ARG A 126 -13.73 20.65 11.49
C ARG A 126 -13.44 20.29 12.95
N TRP A 127 -12.27 19.70 13.20
CA TRP A 127 -11.79 19.41 14.54
C TRP A 127 -11.41 20.75 15.20
N GLY A 128 -12.10 21.11 16.29
CA GLY A 128 -11.93 22.41 16.95
C GLY A 128 -12.95 23.47 16.56
N LEU A 129 -13.92 23.17 15.68
CA LEU A 129 -15.13 23.97 15.53
C LEU A 129 -16.18 23.50 16.54
N ALA A 130 -16.96 24.43 17.09
CA ALA A 130 -18.09 24.07 17.94
C ALA A 130 -19.16 23.33 17.10
N PRO A 131 -19.80 22.27 17.64
CA PRO A 131 -20.95 21.67 16.98
C PRO A 131 -22.02 22.74 16.70
N PRO A 132 -22.70 22.71 15.53
CA PRO A 132 -23.81 23.62 15.29
C PRO A 132 -24.84 23.44 16.42
N ALA A 133 -25.25 24.56 17.04
CA ALA A 133 -26.26 24.52 18.08
C ALA A 133 -27.51 23.77 17.55
N PRO A 134 -28.11 22.86 18.33
CA PRO A 134 -29.35 22.22 17.90
C PRO A 134 -30.35 23.32 17.58
N LEU A 135 -30.88 23.30 16.35
CA LEU A 135 -31.95 24.18 15.93
C LEU A 135 -33.13 23.93 16.88
N ILE A 136 -33.30 24.81 17.86
CA ILE A 136 -34.55 24.93 18.60
C ILE A 136 -35.55 25.40 17.56
N THR A 137 -36.31 24.46 16.99
CA THR A 137 -37.42 24.77 16.09
C THR A 137 -38.42 25.62 16.89
N PRO A 138 -38.64 26.92 16.58
CA PRO A 138 -39.80 27.59 17.11
C PRO A 138 -41.04 26.94 16.48
N VAL A 139 -41.99 26.58 17.34
CA VAL A 139 -43.31 26.08 16.95
C VAL A 139 -43.91 27.02 15.92
N ALA A 140 -44.33 26.44 14.80
CA ALA A 140 -44.99 27.12 13.70
C ALA A 140 -46.22 27.89 14.22
N ALA A 141 -46.14 29.21 14.23
CA ALA A 141 -47.32 30.06 14.19
C ALA A 141 -47.86 30.01 12.75
N THR A 142 -49.08 29.51 12.58
CA THR A 142 -49.83 29.58 11.33
C THR A 142 -50.03 31.04 10.93
N VAL A 143 -49.30 31.50 9.91
CA VAL A 143 -49.58 32.76 9.22
C VAL A 143 -49.95 32.42 7.78
N THR A 144 -51.21 32.70 7.45
CA THR A 144 -51.80 32.61 6.12
C THR A 144 -51.15 33.60 5.15
N PRO A 145 -50.78 33.20 3.92
CA PRO A 145 -50.30 34.15 2.92
C PRO A 145 -51.48 34.84 2.19
N PRO A 146 -51.37 36.13 1.81
CA PRO A 146 -52.33 36.74 0.89
C PRO A 146 -51.99 36.39 -0.57
N ALA A 147 -53.05 36.28 -1.37
CA ALA A 147 -53.00 35.96 -2.78
C ALA A 147 -52.22 37.02 -3.60
N ALA A 148 -51.28 36.56 -4.42
CA ALA A 148 -50.63 37.35 -5.45
C ALA A 148 -50.96 36.79 -6.84
N THR A 149 -51.37 37.68 -7.72
CA THR A 149 -51.87 37.45 -9.08
C THR A 149 -50.75 37.08 -10.06
N LEU A 150 -51.06 36.14 -10.95
CA LEU A 150 -50.20 35.71 -12.05
C LEU A 150 -50.18 36.77 -13.17
N THR A 151 -48.99 37.15 -13.62
CA THR A 151 -48.78 37.77 -14.94
C THR A 151 -47.70 37.00 -15.70
N SER A 152 -47.97 36.73 -16.97
CA SER A 152 -47.12 35.96 -17.89
C SER A 152 -46.12 36.85 -18.64
N PRO A 153 -44.94 36.34 -19.03
CA PRO A 153 -44.09 36.99 -20.03
C PRO A 153 -44.34 36.45 -21.45
N PRO A 154 -44.04 37.23 -22.50
CA PRO A 154 -44.36 36.88 -23.88
C PRO A 154 -43.33 35.96 -24.54
N SER A 155 -43.80 35.27 -25.58
CA SER A 155 -43.11 34.30 -26.40
C SER A 155 -42.05 34.91 -27.32
N ARG A 156 -40.87 34.27 -27.41
CA ARG A 156 -39.87 34.58 -28.44
C ARG A 156 -39.27 33.31 -29.05
N ARG A 157 -39.80 32.97 -30.24
CA ARG A 157 -39.23 32.24 -31.40
C ARG A 157 -38.07 31.27 -31.11
N TRP A 158 -38.41 30.05 -30.68
CA TRP A 158 -37.55 28.86 -30.58
C TRP A 158 -37.71 27.96 -31.82
N TRP A 159 -37.45 28.47 -33.02
CA TRP A 159 -37.60 27.68 -34.26
C TRP A 159 -36.42 27.83 -35.24
N LEU A 160 -35.26 28.26 -34.73
CA LEU A 160 -34.05 28.46 -35.53
C LEU A 160 -32.83 27.62 -35.07
N HIS A 161 -32.96 26.76 -34.05
CA HIS A 161 -31.86 25.90 -33.57
C HIS A 161 -31.96 24.42 -33.99
N ILE A 162 -32.98 24.06 -34.77
CA ILE A 162 -33.23 22.68 -35.22
C ILE A 162 -32.10 22.10 -36.10
N PRO A 163 -31.41 22.85 -36.99
CA PRO A 163 -30.38 22.24 -37.85
C PRO A 163 -29.04 21.95 -37.13
N PHE A 164 -28.74 22.61 -35.99
CA PHE A 164 -27.47 22.39 -35.27
C PHE A 164 -27.52 21.15 -34.36
N LEU A 165 -28.72 20.78 -33.88
CA LEU A 165 -28.93 19.61 -33.03
C LEU A 165 -28.81 18.28 -33.81
N LEU A 166 -29.12 18.30 -35.11
CA LEU A 166 -29.10 17.12 -36.00
C LEU A 166 -27.68 16.63 -36.37
N LEU A 167 -26.66 17.49 -36.27
CA LEU A 167 -25.25 17.15 -36.57
C LEU A 167 -24.43 16.77 -35.34
N LEU A 168 -24.78 17.30 -34.15
CA LEU A 168 -24.09 16.99 -32.89
C LEU A 168 -24.43 15.59 -32.35
N LEU A 169 -25.65 15.13 -32.58
CA LEU A 169 -26.15 13.85 -32.08
C LEU A 169 -25.39 12.63 -32.66
N PRO A 170 -25.12 12.53 -33.99
CA PRO A 170 -24.31 11.43 -34.52
C PRO A 170 -22.84 11.50 -34.07
N LEU A 171 -22.27 12.71 -33.92
CA LEU A 171 -20.91 12.87 -33.42
C LEU A 171 -20.78 12.40 -31.96
N LEU A 172 -21.78 12.73 -31.13
CA LEU A 172 -21.87 12.27 -29.75
C LEU A 172 -22.03 10.74 -29.68
N LEU A 173 -22.84 10.15 -30.57
CA LEU A 173 -23.01 8.69 -30.66
C LEU A 173 -21.72 7.98 -31.08
N ILE A 174 -20.95 8.53 -32.02
CA ILE A 174 -19.64 7.98 -32.42
C ILE A 174 -18.64 8.10 -31.27
N LEU A 175 -18.61 9.23 -30.56
CA LEU A 175 -17.76 9.42 -29.38
C LEU A 175 -18.12 8.43 -28.27
N LEU A 176 -19.42 8.26 -27.99
CA LEU A 176 -19.92 7.29 -27.01
C LEU A 176 -19.63 5.86 -27.43
N TRP A 177 -19.72 5.53 -28.73
CA TRP A 177 -19.36 4.22 -29.27
C TRP A 177 -17.86 3.95 -29.16
N LEU A 178 -17.00 4.92 -29.48
CA LEU A 178 -15.55 4.83 -29.28
C LEU A 178 -15.21 4.65 -27.80
N LEU A 179 -15.78 5.47 -26.93
CA LEU A 179 -15.64 5.33 -25.47
C LEU A 179 -16.13 3.97 -24.99
N TRP A 180 -17.23 3.45 -25.55
CA TRP A 180 -17.78 2.13 -25.23
C TRP A 180 -16.84 1.00 -25.67
N THR A 181 -16.28 1.05 -26.87
CA THR A 181 -15.29 0.06 -27.33
C THR A 181 -13.99 0.10 -26.53
N TRP A 182 -13.62 1.27 -25.99
CA TRP A 182 -12.47 1.44 -25.10
C TRP A 182 -12.74 1.01 -23.63
N ARG A 183 -13.98 0.72 -23.24
CA ARG A 183 -14.30 0.32 -21.85
C ARG A 183 -13.53 -0.90 -21.38
N GLY A 184 -13.21 -1.85 -22.27
CA GLY A 184 -12.48 -3.07 -21.92
C GLY A 184 -11.06 -2.81 -21.41
N GLY A 185 -10.33 -1.85 -21.99
CA GLY A 185 -8.97 -1.50 -21.56
C GLY A 185 -8.93 -0.47 -20.43
N VAL A 186 -9.88 0.47 -20.41
CA VAL A 186 -9.88 1.60 -19.47
C VAL A 186 -10.39 1.18 -18.08
N TRP A 187 -11.34 0.24 -17.98
CA TRP A 187 -11.85 -0.22 -16.67
C TRP A 187 -10.81 -0.98 -15.84
N ILE A 188 -9.91 -1.73 -16.47
CA ILE A 188 -8.83 -2.49 -15.80
C ILE A 188 -7.84 -1.52 -15.10
N VAL A 189 -7.65 -0.33 -15.67
CA VAL A 189 -6.74 0.70 -15.14
C VAL A 189 -7.32 1.39 -13.91
N PHE A 190 -8.65 1.54 -13.81
CA PHE A 190 -9.29 2.31 -12.74
C PHE A 190 -9.78 1.49 -11.55
N LYS A 191 -9.87 0.15 -11.67
CA LYS A 191 -10.10 -0.77 -10.56
C LYS A 191 -9.30 -2.06 -10.79
N PRO A 192 -8.04 -2.16 -10.33
CA PRO A 192 -7.36 -3.45 -10.35
C PRO A 192 -8.20 -4.40 -9.49
N ALA A 193 -8.75 -5.44 -10.12
CA ALA A 193 -9.35 -6.52 -9.35
C ALA A 193 -8.27 -7.08 -8.41
N PRO A 194 -8.60 -7.38 -7.14
CA PRO A 194 -7.67 -8.12 -6.30
C PRO A 194 -7.30 -9.42 -7.04
N MET A 195 -6.00 -9.74 -7.11
CA MET A 195 -5.57 -10.99 -7.73
C MET A 195 -6.19 -12.13 -6.92
N GLY A 196 -7.20 -12.77 -7.49
CA GLY A 196 -7.73 -14.02 -6.95
C GLY A 196 -6.78 -15.15 -7.30
N ASN A 197 -6.87 -16.27 -6.59
CA ASN A 197 -6.09 -17.44 -6.98
C ASN A 197 -6.40 -17.84 -8.43
N TYR A 198 -5.34 -17.99 -9.24
CA TYR A 198 -5.42 -18.37 -10.66
C TYR A 198 -6.27 -19.63 -10.88
N SER A 199 -6.02 -20.67 -10.08
CA SER A 199 -6.74 -21.95 -10.11
C SER A 199 -8.23 -21.84 -9.71
N CYS A 200 -8.66 -20.74 -9.07
CA CYS A 200 -10.08 -20.50 -8.75
C CYS A 200 -10.86 -19.79 -9.86
N THR A 201 -10.19 -19.29 -10.90
CA THR A 201 -10.83 -18.48 -11.95
C THR A 201 -10.73 -19.19 -13.29
N ALA A 202 -11.82 -19.84 -13.71
CA ALA A 202 -11.88 -20.54 -14.98
C ALA A 202 -11.61 -19.58 -16.17
N GLY A 203 -10.62 -19.91 -17.00
CA GLY A 203 -10.25 -19.11 -18.17
C GLY A 203 -9.40 -17.86 -17.88
N ALA A 204 -8.90 -17.70 -16.65
CA ALA A 204 -7.92 -16.66 -16.35
C ALA A 204 -6.62 -16.88 -17.16
N PRO A 205 -5.95 -15.81 -17.63
CA PRO A 205 -4.63 -15.94 -18.23
C PRO A 205 -3.62 -16.40 -17.19
N VAL A 206 -2.68 -17.27 -17.60
CA VAL A 206 -1.59 -17.73 -16.71
C VAL A 206 -0.78 -16.52 -16.24
N PRO A 207 -0.63 -16.32 -14.91
CA PRO A 207 0.12 -15.20 -14.39
C PRO A 207 1.60 -15.35 -14.70
N ASP A 208 2.29 -14.22 -14.91
CA ASP A 208 3.75 -14.25 -15.00
C ASP A 208 4.34 -14.42 -13.61
N PHE A 209 5.29 -15.34 -13.48
CA PHE A 209 5.93 -15.66 -12.21
C PHE A 209 7.44 -15.55 -12.30
N ALA A 210 8.02 -14.75 -11.41
CA ALA A 210 9.45 -14.57 -11.31
C ALA A 210 9.92 -14.64 -9.86
N VAL A 211 11.14 -15.11 -9.66
CA VAL A 211 11.75 -15.25 -8.35
C VAL A 211 13.07 -14.51 -8.37
N VAL A 212 13.30 -13.65 -7.38
CA VAL A 212 14.61 -13.06 -7.10
C VAL A 212 15.17 -13.79 -5.89
N LEU A 213 16.34 -14.40 -6.04
CA LEU A 213 17.03 -15.07 -4.95
C LEU A 213 18.28 -14.28 -4.59
N ASP A 214 18.34 -13.82 -3.34
CA ASP A 214 19.51 -13.15 -2.80
C ASP A 214 20.69 -14.11 -2.70
N THR A 215 21.77 -13.74 -3.37
CA THR A 215 23.04 -14.46 -3.38
C THR A 215 24.17 -13.55 -2.87
N SER A 216 23.89 -12.58 -2.01
CA SER A 216 24.88 -11.68 -1.42
C SER A 216 25.75 -12.37 -0.38
N GLY A 217 26.90 -11.78 -0.04
CA GLY A 217 27.84 -12.34 0.93
C GLY A 217 27.25 -12.58 2.33
N SER A 218 26.27 -11.78 2.76
CA SER A 218 25.56 -11.96 4.04
C SER A 218 24.70 -13.22 4.06
N MET A 219 24.35 -13.77 2.89
CA MET A 219 23.64 -15.05 2.80
C MET A 219 24.50 -16.25 3.26
N ASN A 220 25.82 -16.09 3.38
CA ASN A 220 26.71 -17.11 3.98
C ASN A 220 26.66 -17.13 5.51
N LEU A 221 26.02 -16.15 6.15
CA LEU A 221 25.89 -16.11 7.61
C LEU A 221 24.89 -17.15 8.10
N ASN A 222 25.12 -17.69 9.29
CA ASN A 222 24.15 -18.53 9.99
C ASN A 222 22.83 -17.76 10.16
N ILE A 223 21.70 -18.45 10.03
CA ILE A 223 20.37 -17.84 10.16
C ILE A 223 20.14 -17.13 11.51
N ASN A 224 20.81 -17.58 12.57
CA ASN A 224 20.72 -17.04 13.93
C ASN A 224 21.82 -16.01 14.25
N THR A 225 22.54 -15.52 13.24
CA THR A 225 23.58 -14.50 13.44
C THR A 225 22.96 -13.21 13.97
N SER A 226 23.47 -12.72 15.11
CA SER A 226 23.01 -11.46 15.70
C SER A 226 23.51 -10.25 14.91
N SER A 227 22.83 -9.11 15.08
CA SER A 227 23.26 -7.85 14.45
C SER A 227 24.67 -7.40 14.88
N GLU A 228 25.09 -7.75 16.10
CA GLU A 228 26.46 -7.50 16.58
C GLU A 228 27.48 -8.37 15.85
N ASP A 229 27.19 -9.66 15.65
CA ASP A 229 28.07 -10.56 14.91
C ASP A 229 28.09 -10.23 13.41
N GLU A 230 26.98 -9.75 12.85
CA GLU A 230 26.90 -9.24 11.47
C GLU A 230 27.72 -7.96 11.28
N ALA A 231 27.62 -7.00 12.21
CA ALA A 231 28.46 -5.80 12.21
C ALA A 231 29.96 -6.15 12.39
N TRP A 232 30.27 -7.09 13.28
CA TRP A 232 31.64 -7.58 13.46
C TRP A 232 32.17 -8.27 12.19
N MET A 233 31.35 -9.07 11.51
CA MET A 233 31.71 -9.69 10.23
C MET A 233 32.02 -8.65 9.16
N ALA A 234 31.19 -7.61 9.05
CA ALA A 234 31.36 -6.55 8.06
C ALA A 234 32.63 -5.71 8.29
N GLN A 235 32.99 -5.45 9.56
CA GLN A 235 34.13 -4.58 9.90
C GLN A 235 35.47 -5.32 9.97
N VAL A 236 35.47 -6.54 10.52
CA VAL A 236 36.70 -7.25 10.89
C VAL A 236 36.68 -8.70 10.41
N GLY A 237 35.56 -9.41 10.62
CA GLY A 237 35.47 -10.85 10.39
C GLY A 237 35.73 -11.26 8.94
N GLY A 238 35.35 -10.43 7.96
CA GLY A 238 35.58 -10.71 6.53
C GLY A 238 37.05 -10.94 6.17
N ALA A 239 37.99 -10.26 6.85
CA ALA A 239 39.42 -10.36 6.58
C ALA A 239 40.12 -11.50 7.35
N LEU A 240 39.45 -12.11 8.33
CA LEU A 240 40.03 -13.16 9.16
C LEU A 240 39.91 -14.54 8.49
N PRO A 241 40.81 -15.50 8.78
CA PRO A 241 40.67 -16.88 8.35
C PRO A 241 39.38 -17.53 8.87
N ASP A 242 38.76 -18.39 8.07
CA ASP A 242 37.47 -19.05 8.38
C ASP A 242 37.54 -19.94 9.63
N ASN A 243 38.71 -20.46 9.96
CA ASN A 243 38.93 -21.27 11.17
C ASN A 243 38.99 -20.46 12.47
N THR A 244 38.89 -19.12 12.41
CA THR A 244 38.80 -18.28 13.60
C THR A 244 37.53 -18.65 14.38
N PRO A 245 37.60 -18.97 15.70
CA PRO A 245 36.44 -19.51 16.44
C PRO A 245 35.15 -18.70 16.31
N ARG A 246 35.27 -17.35 16.30
CA ARG A 246 34.11 -16.47 16.10
C ARG A 246 33.56 -16.53 14.67
N LYS A 247 34.44 -16.51 13.65
CA LYS A 247 34.04 -16.60 12.23
C LYS A 247 33.42 -17.96 11.90
N ALA A 248 34.04 -19.04 12.36
CA ALA A 248 33.54 -20.39 12.20
C ALA A 248 32.11 -20.55 12.75
N ARG A 249 31.83 -19.98 13.94
CA ARG A 249 30.48 -19.97 14.53
C ARG A 249 29.48 -19.22 13.65
N VAL A 250 29.86 -18.03 13.18
CA VAL A 250 28.98 -17.18 12.36
C VAL A 250 28.71 -17.78 10.97
N LEU A 251 29.61 -18.61 10.44
CA LEU A 251 29.45 -19.30 9.16
C LEU A 251 28.93 -20.75 9.29
N THR A 252 28.49 -21.17 10.49
CA THR A 252 27.99 -22.53 10.70
C THR A 252 26.64 -22.71 10.00
N GLU A 253 26.35 -23.91 9.49
CA GLU A 253 25.01 -24.24 8.98
C GLU A 253 23.95 -24.27 10.10
N PRO A 254 22.66 -24.00 9.80
CA PRO A 254 22.15 -23.58 8.50
C PRO A 254 22.46 -22.11 8.19
N THR A 255 23.02 -21.85 7.00
CA THR A 255 23.19 -20.48 6.49
C THR A 255 21.87 -19.90 5.99
N ARG A 256 21.78 -18.57 5.89
CA ARG A 256 20.65 -17.87 5.28
C ARG A 256 20.39 -18.37 3.85
N LEU A 257 21.45 -18.60 3.07
CA LEU A 257 21.36 -19.19 1.73
C LEU A 257 20.78 -20.61 1.75
N THR A 258 21.22 -21.45 2.69
CA THR A 258 20.68 -22.81 2.86
C THR A 258 19.18 -22.76 3.14
N VAL A 259 18.74 -21.89 4.05
CA VAL A 259 17.31 -21.69 4.35
C VAL A 259 16.55 -21.17 3.12
N ALA A 260 17.13 -20.22 2.37
CA ALA A 260 16.54 -19.69 1.15
C ALA A 260 16.34 -20.77 0.07
N LYS A 261 17.35 -21.62 -0.16
CA LYS A 261 17.27 -22.74 -1.11
C LYS A 261 16.19 -23.74 -0.72
N GLN A 262 16.08 -24.07 0.57
CA GLN A 262 15.04 -24.97 1.08
C GLN A 262 13.64 -24.36 0.93
N ALA A 263 13.50 -23.07 1.25
CA ALA A 263 12.27 -22.34 1.05
C ALA A 263 11.87 -22.31 -0.42
N PHE A 264 12.80 -21.94 -1.31
CA PHE A 264 12.61 -21.99 -2.74
C PHE A 264 12.16 -23.37 -3.23
N ALA A 265 12.80 -24.45 -2.78
CA ALA A 265 12.43 -25.81 -3.16
C ALA A 265 11.00 -26.17 -2.74
N ALA A 266 10.60 -25.80 -1.53
CA ALA A 266 9.24 -25.99 -1.05
C ALA A 266 8.20 -25.18 -1.85
N MET A 267 8.60 -24.03 -2.42
CA MET A 267 7.75 -23.16 -3.25
C MET A 267 7.43 -23.85 -4.57
N ILE A 268 8.49 -24.27 -5.27
CA ILE A 268 8.40 -24.88 -6.60
C ILE A 268 7.61 -26.20 -6.54
N GLY A 269 7.67 -26.92 -5.42
CA GLY A 269 6.87 -28.11 -5.19
C GLY A 269 5.35 -27.87 -5.13
N GLN A 270 4.90 -26.64 -4.85
CA GLN A 270 3.47 -26.30 -4.68
C GLN A 270 2.91 -25.42 -5.81
N LEU A 271 3.77 -24.97 -6.72
CA LEU A 271 3.41 -24.09 -7.83
C LEU A 271 2.55 -24.85 -8.86
N HIS A 272 1.49 -24.22 -9.36
CA HIS A 272 0.65 -24.81 -10.41
C HIS A 272 1.47 -25.23 -11.65
N PRO A 273 1.28 -26.44 -12.24
CA PRO A 273 2.07 -26.92 -13.38
C PRO A 273 2.11 -25.98 -14.58
N ASP A 274 1.04 -25.23 -14.82
CA ASP A 274 0.98 -24.28 -15.94
C ASP A 274 1.85 -23.03 -15.75
N ILE A 275 2.33 -22.78 -14.53
CA ILE A 275 3.10 -21.58 -14.21
C ILE A 275 4.58 -21.86 -14.38
N ASP A 276 5.14 -21.17 -15.38
CA ASP A 276 6.57 -21.16 -15.65
C ASP A 276 7.30 -20.26 -14.63
N THR A 277 8.47 -20.67 -14.17
CA THR A 277 9.27 -19.92 -13.19
C THR A 277 10.44 -19.25 -13.86
N ARG A 278 10.51 -17.91 -13.82
CA ARG A 278 11.75 -17.19 -14.13
C ARG A 278 12.59 -17.02 -12.87
N LEU A 279 13.89 -17.29 -12.95
CA LEU A 279 14.81 -17.08 -11.83
C LEU A 279 15.76 -15.93 -12.12
N ILE A 280 15.84 -14.97 -11.21
CA ILE A 280 16.81 -13.88 -11.19
C ILE A 280 17.70 -14.06 -9.97
N THR A 281 19.01 -13.97 -10.21
CA THR A 281 20.07 -13.94 -9.19
C THR A 281 20.94 -12.73 -9.46
N PHE A 282 21.99 -12.50 -8.67
CA PHE A 282 22.93 -11.43 -8.94
C PHE A 282 24.35 -11.79 -8.55
N GLN A 283 25.28 -11.07 -9.16
CA GLN A 283 26.71 -11.26 -8.96
C GLN A 283 27.27 -9.96 -8.39
N GLY A 284 26.94 -9.65 -7.14
CA GLY A 284 27.25 -8.34 -6.55
C GLY A 284 26.61 -7.15 -7.27
N CYS A 285 27.15 -5.96 -7.05
CA CYS A 285 26.69 -4.71 -7.69
C CYS A 285 27.05 -4.59 -9.18
N GLU A 286 27.70 -5.59 -9.79
CA GLU A 286 28.07 -5.55 -11.21
C GLU A 286 26.89 -5.82 -12.15
N GLY A 287 25.86 -6.52 -11.67
CA GLY A 287 24.67 -6.77 -12.47
C GLY A 287 23.76 -7.86 -11.93
N THR A 288 22.58 -7.93 -12.54
CA THR A 288 21.57 -8.97 -12.31
C THR A 288 21.71 -10.05 -13.38
N VAL A 289 21.51 -11.30 -13.00
CA VAL A 289 21.62 -12.47 -13.87
C VAL A 289 20.23 -13.10 -14.01
N ASP A 290 19.67 -13.04 -15.22
CA ASP A 290 18.47 -13.80 -15.58
C ASP A 290 18.90 -15.23 -15.92
N GLN A 291 18.53 -16.17 -15.05
CA GLN A 291 18.82 -17.60 -15.22
C GLN A 291 17.89 -18.27 -16.24
N GLY A 292 16.94 -17.52 -16.79
CA GLY A 292 15.97 -17.99 -17.76
C GLY A 292 14.66 -18.44 -17.14
N VAL A 293 13.81 -19.02 -17.99
CA VAL A 293 12.46 -19.48 -17.66
C VAL A 293 12.44 -21.00 -17.63
N PHE A 294 11.92 -21.57 -16.55
CA PHE A 294 11.84 -22.99 -16.29
C PHE A 294 10.38 -23.41 -16.24
N ARG A 295 10.00 -24.27 -17.18
CA ARG A 295 8.67 -24.89 -17.24
C ARG A 295 8.55 -26.01 -16.21
N SER A 296 7.35 -26.57 -16.07
CA SER A 296 7.06 -27.66 -15.12
C SER A 296 8.00 -28.87 -15.24
N ASP A 297 8.31 -29.30 -16.47
CA ASP A 297 9.23 -30.40 -16.76
C ASP A 297 10.69 -30.09 -16.41
N ALA A 298 11.08 -28.81 -16.43
CA ALA A 298 12.41 -28.34 -16.07
C ALA A 298 12.58 -28.02 -14.56
N ARG A 299 11.56 -28.25 -13.71
CA ARG A 299 11.63 -27.92 -12.27
C ARG A 299 12.78 -28.62 -11.54
N GLN A 300 13.07 -29.88 -11.87
CA GLN A 300 14.19 -30.59 -11.26
C GLN A 300 15.54 -29.97 -11.64
N GLN A 301 15.68 -29.51 -12.89
CA GLN A 301 16.87 -28.77 -13.33
C GLN A 301 17.00 -27.43 -12.61
N LEU A 302 15.90 -26.69 -12.45
CA LEU A 302 15.85 -25.45 -11.67
C LEU A 302 16.30 -25.68 -10.23
N LEU A 303 15.78 -26.71 -9.56
CA LEU A 303 16.15 -27.04 -8.18
C LEU A 303 17.63 -27.43 -8.06
N ALA A 304 18.15 -28.21 -9.01
CA ALA A 304 19.57 -28.56 -9.05
C ALA A 304 20.46 -27.31 -9.25
N GLY A 305 20.07 -26.41 -10.17
CA GLY A 305 20.78 -25.15 -10.41
C GLY A 305 20.80 -24.25 -9.19
N VAL A 306 19.65 -24.08 -8.52
CA VAL A 306 19.56 -23.31 -7.26
C VAL A 306 20.39 -23.96 -6.16
N GLY A 307 20.42 -25.30 -6.10
CA GLY A 307 21.27 -26.03 -5.16
C GLY A 307 22.76 -25.70 -5.27
N GLN A 308 23.23 -25.38 -6.49
CA GLN A 308 24.62 -25.05 -6.78
C GLN A 308 24.98 -23.57 -6.59
N LEU A 309 24.01 -22.70 -6.30
CA LEU A 309 24.30 -21.27 -6.11
C LEU A 309 25.22 -21.04 -4.90
N SER A 310 26.16 -20.13 -5.06
CA SER A 310 27.03 -19.64 -3.99
C SER A 310 26.73 -18.18 -3.72
N ALA A 311 26.89 -17.75 -2.48
CA ALA A 311 26.71 -16.36 -2.09
C ALA A 311 28.00 -15.55 -2.33
N ASP A 312 27.92 -14.45 -3.08
CA ASP A 312 28.99 -13.51 -3.39
C ASP A 312 28.56 -12.04 -3.26
N ARG A 313 29.51 -11.19 -2.83
CA ARG A 313 29.50 -9.72 -2.96
C ARG A 313 28.20 -9.03 -2.47
N GLY A 314 27.91 -7.83 -3.01
CA GLY A 314 26.85 -6.92 -2.55
C GLY A 314 25.44 -7.26 -3.07
N THR A 315 24.45 -6.51 -2.57
CA THR A 315 23.02 -6.80 -2.76
C THR A 315 22.34 -5.74 -3.64
N PRO A 316 22.28 -5.89 -4.98
CA PRO A 316 21.60 -4.95 -5.87
C PRO A 316 20.08 -5.17 -5.84
N LEU A 317 19.47 -5.01 -4.67
CA LEU A 317 18.07 -5.34 -4.42
C LEU A 317 17.12 -4.54 -5.32
N ALA A 318 17.34 -3.23 -5.42
CA ALA A 318 16.51 -2.35 -6.23
C ALA A 318 16.63 -2.66 -7.73
N ALA A 319 17.85 -2.91 -8.21
CA ALA A 319 18.08 -3.29 -9.61
C ALA A 319 17.48 -4.66 -9.94
N SER A 320 17.56 -5.62 -9.01
CA SER A 320 16.97 -6.96 -9.15
C SER A 320 15.45 -6.91 -9.21
N LEU A 321 14.83 -6.09 -8.35
CA LEU A 321 13.40 -5.82 -8.40
C LEU A 321 13.00 -5.17 -9.73
N ALA A 322 13.71 -4.14 -10.18
CA ALA A 322 13.45 -3.50 -11.47
C ALA A 322 13.58 -4.47 -12.64
N LYS A 323 14.60 -5.34 -12.61
CA LYS A 323 14.82 -6.37 -13.62
C LYS A 323 13.66 -7.37 -13.62
N ALA A 324 13.29 -7.93 -12.46
CA ALA A 324 12.18 -8.87 -12.35
C ALA A 324 10.87 -8.26 -12.88
N ALA A 325 10.56 -7.03 -12.46
CA ALA A 325 9.37 -6.31 -12.94
C ALA A 325 9.39 -6.09 -14.45
N SER A 326 10.55 -5.83 -15.06
CA SER A 326 10.65 -5.66 -16.53
C SER A 326 10.40 -6.94 -17.33
N LEU A 327 10.45 -8.11 -16.69
CA LEU A 327 10.35 -9.42 -17.34
C LEU A 327 9.00 -10.11 -17.10
N VAL A 328 8.09 -9.43 -16.40
CA VAL A 328 6.72 -9.87 -16.14
C VAL A 328 5.73 -8.81 -16.61
N ASP A 329 4.54 -9.22 -17.01
CA ASP A 329 3.45 -8.31 -17.38
C ASP A 329 2.43 -8.18 -16.25
N GLY A 330 2.69 -7.26 -15.32
CA GLY A 330 1.70 -6.82 -14.33
C GLY A 330 0.84 -5.64 -14.78
N ARG A 331 0.75 -5.36 -16.09
CA ARG A 331 -0.13 -4.31 -16.64
C ARG A 331 -1.43 -4.89 -17.13
N LEU A 332 -1.34 -5.91 -18.00
CA LEU A 332 -2.48 -6.49 -18.69
C LEU A 332 -2.96 -7.78 -18.04
N LYS A 333 -2.08 -8.52 -17.37
CA LYS A 333 -2.41 -9.75 -16.64
C LYS A 333 -1.83 -9.72 -15.22
N ASP A 334 -2.19 -10.72 -14.43
CA ASP A 334 -1.66 -10.86 -13.08
C ASP A 334 -0.20 -11.30 -13.16
N ALA A 335 0.63 -10.72 -12.29
CA ALA A 335 2.03 -11.08 -12.19
C ALA A 335 2.44 -11.15 -10.72
N LEU A 336 3.27 -12.13 -10.40
CA LEU A 336 3.77 -12.35 -9.06
C LEU A 336 5.30 -12.47 -9.09
N VAL A 337 5.96 -11.62 -8.31
CA VAL A 337 7.40 -11.74 -8.02
C VAL A 337 7.57 -12.18 -6.58
N VAL A 338 8.43 -13.16 -6.34
CA VAL A 338 8.85 -13.55 -4.98
C VAL A 338 10.31 -13.18 -4.79
N MET A 339 10.63 -12.40 -3.77
CA MET A 339 12.00 -12.01 -3.46
C MET A 339 12.45 -12.64 -2.15
N PHE A 340 13.47 -13.47 -2.19
CA PHE A 340 14.18 -13.96 -1.01
C PHE A 340 15.30 -12.98 -0.71
N VAL A 341 15.25 -12.30 0.43
CA VAL A 341 16.16 -11.18 0.76
C VAL A 341 16.57 -11.26 2.22
N ASP A 342 17.80 -10.85 2.53
CA ASP A 342 18.30 -10.80 3.92
C ASP A 342 18.60 -9.38 4.43
N GLY A 343 18.41 -8.34 3.63
CA GLY A 343 18.73 -6.97 4.05
C GLY A 343 18.27 -5.88 3.09
N GLU A 344 18.93 -4.72 3.20
CA GLU A 344 18.75 -3.57 2.32
C GLU A 344 19.52 -3.72 1.00
N ASP A 345 19.25 -2.79 0.09
CA ASP A 345 20.11 -2.58 -1.07
C ASP A 345 21.52 -2.16 -0.63
N GLY A 346 22.52 -2.96 -0.99
CA GLY A 346 23.94 -2.71 -0.73
C GLY A 346 24.66 -1.96 -1.85
N CYS A 347 23.93 -1.49 -2.87
CA CYS A 347 24.49 -0.90 -4.09
C CYS A 347 24.06 0.56 -4.30
N GLY A 348 23.55 1.21 -3.24
CA GLY A 348 23.27 2.65 -3.20
C GLY A 348 21.94 3.06 -3.83
N GLN A 349 21.04 2.12 -4.09
CA GLN A 349 19.71 2.40 -4.61
C GLN A 349 18.63 2.24 -3.54
N ASN A 350 17.48 2.89 -3.74
CA ASN A 350 16.34 2.76 -2.82
C ASN A 350 15.31 1.77 -3.38
N ALA A 351 15.28 0.56 -2.83
CA ALA A 351 14.33 -0.47 -3.26
C ALA A 351 12.86 -0.08 -3.03
N CYS A 352 12.56 0.72 -1.99
CA CYS A 352 11.21 1.22 -1.73
C CYS A 352 10.74 2.23 -2.78
N GLU A 353 11.63 3.11 -3.24
CA GLU A 353 11.31 4.06 -4.31
C GLU A 353 11.04 3.32 -5.62
N VAL A 354 11.89 2.32 -5.93
CA VAL A 354 11.72 1.46 -7.10
C VAL A 354 10.41 0.69 -7.03
N SER A 355 10.07 0.09 -5.90
CA SER A 355 8.81 -0.66 -5.73
C SER A 355 7.58 0.24 -5.85
N ALA A 356 7.62 1.46 -5.30
CA ALA A 356 6.53 2.42 -5.43
C ALA A 356 6.31 2.84 -6.89
N ARG A 357 7.39 3.00 -7.68
CA ARG A 357 7.30 3.26 -9.11
C ARG A 357 6.68 2.08 -9.86
N ILE A 358 7.19 0.87 -9.61
CA ILE A 358 6.69 -0.36 -10.23
C ILE A 358 5.19 -0.54 -9.95
N ALA A 359 4.73 -0.32 -8.72
CA ALA A 359 3.32 -0.43 -8.37
C ALA A 359 2.41 0.51 -9.18
N ARG A 360 2.89 1.70 -9.55
CA ARG A 360 2.16 2.63 -10.42
C ARG A 360 2.18 2.20 -11.89
N GLU A 361 3.29 1.64 -12.33
CA GLU A 361 3.48 1.22 -13.72
C GLU A 361 2.89 -0.16 -14.03
N GLN A 362 2.73 -1.02 -13.04
CA GLN A 362 2.25 -2.40 -13.13
C GLN A 362 1.26 -2.67 -11.97
N PRO A 363 0.02 -2.18 -12.05
CA PRO A 363 -0.95 -2.26 -10.95
C PRO A 363 -1.42 -3.68 -10.62
N ARG A 364 -1.18 -4.65 -11.52
CA ARG A 364 -1.46 -6.08 -11.32
C ARG A 364 -0.21 -6.89 -10.98
N LEU A 365 0.94 -6.25 -10.71
CA LEU A 365 2.13 -6.92 -10.19
C LEU A 365 2.10 -6.90 -8.66
N ARG A 366 2.14 -8.08 -8.03
CA ARG A 366 2.42 -8.24 -6.59
C ARG A 366 3.85 -8.71 -6.38
N VAL A 367 4.49 -8.18 -5.34
CA VAL A 367 5.81 -8.64 -4.92
C VAL A 367 5.72 -9.17 -3.51
N ASN A 368 5.91 -10.48 -3.34
CA ASN A 368 6.00 -11.12 -2.04
C ASN A 368 7.46 -11.16 -1.60
N VAL A 369 7.74 -10.74 -0.36
CA VAL A 369 9.10 -10.71 0.19
C VAL A 369 9.24 -11.80 1.23
N VAL A 370 10.18 -12.71 1.02
CA VAL A 370 10.62 -13.68 2.01
C VAL A 370 11.87 -13.13 2.66
N ASN A 371 11.69 -12.56 3.84
CA ASN A 371 12.72 -11.95 4.66
C ASN A 371 13.42 -13.01 5.51
N ILE A 372 14.72 -13.17 5.29
CA ILE A 372 15.57 -14.19 5.93
C ILE A 372 16.32 -13.59 7.13
N SER A 373 16.19 -12.29 7.38
CA SER A 373 16.80 -11.63 8.54
C SER A 373 15.76 -10.94 9.43
N GLU A 374 16.25 -10.19 10.43
CA GLU A 374 15.42 -9.37 11.30
C GLU A 374 15.14 -7.96 10.73
N SER A 375 15.79 -7.60 9.62
CA SER A 375 15.69 -6.27 9.02
C SER A 375 14.32 -6.03 8.40
N LYS A 376 13.65 -4.93 8.72
CA LYS A 376 12.35 -4.56 8.12
C LYS A 376 12.49 -3.69 6.86
N LEU A 377 13.71 -3.42 6.44
CA LEU A 377 14.01 -2.33 5.52
C LEU A 377 13.57 -2.62 4.08
N SER A 378 13.42 -3.90 3.72
CA SER A 378 12.90 -4.36 2.43
C SER A 378 11.38 -4.59 2.41
N ASN A 379 10.68 -4.45 3.55
CA ASN A 379 9.23 -4.74 3.66
C ASN A 379 8.37 -3.83 2.78
N CYS A 380 8.80 -2.59 2.57
CA CYS A 380 8.14 -1.62 1.70
C CYS A 380 7.92 -2.14 0.27
N ILE A 381 8.73 -3.10 -0.20
CA ILE A 381 8.60 -3.69 -1.53
C ILE A 381 7.25 -4.40 -1.67
N ALA A 382 6.92 -5.22 -0.66
CA ALA A 382 5.65 -5.91 -0.61
C ALA A 382 4.50 -4.92 -0.36
N GLU A 383 4.65 -4.01 0.60
CA GLU A 383 3.60 -3.04 0.94
C GLU A 383 3.20 -2.16 -0.25
N ASN A 384 4.17 -1.63 -0.99
CA ASN A 384 3.91 -0.75 -2.13
C ASN A 384 3.22 -1.46 -3.29
N THR A 385 3.54 -2.74 -3.51
CA THR A 385 2.97 -3.55 -4.59
C THR A 385 1.72 -4.31 -4.14
N GLY A 386 1.32 -4.20 -2.87
CA GLY A 386 0.21 -4.94 -2.27
C GLY A 386 0.44 -6.44 -2.13
N GLY A 387 1.71 -6.86 -2.11
CA GLY A 387 2.12 -8.21 -1.72
C GLY A 387 2.24 -8.36 -0.20
N ARG A 388 2.88 -9.43 0.23
CA ARG A 388 3.02 -9.83 1.65
C ARG A 388 4.48 -10.08 2.02
N VAL A 389 4.80 -9.85 3.30
CA VAL A 389 6.11 -10.14 3.88
C VAL A 389 6.05 -11.41 4.71
N TYR A 390 7.01 -12.29 4.50
CA TYR A 390 7.14 -13.57 5.19
C TYR A 390 8.48 -13.64 5.89
N ALA A 391 8.52 -14.17 7.12
CA ALA A 391 9.75 -14.35 7.88
C ALA A 391 10.23 -15.79 7.75
N ALA A 392 11.40 -16.01 7.16
CA ALA A 392 12.01 -17.32 7.02
C ALA A 392 12.97 -17.60 8.18
N ARG A 393 12.44 -17.76 9.40
CA ARG A 393 13.23 -17.99 10.61
C ARG A 393 13.49 -19.47 10.88
N GLU A 394 12.59 -20.35 10.45
CA GLU A 394 12.73 -21.80 10.59
C GLU A 394 12.12 -22.55 9.40
N VAL A 395 12.74 -23.67 9.02
CA VAL A 395 12.36 -24.48 7.84
C VAL A 395 10.90 -24.96 7.88
N GLY A 396 10.36 -25.22 9.08
CA GLY A 396 8.96 -25.65 9.27
C GLY A 396 7.95 -24.51 9.10
N GLU A 397 8.29 -23.30 9.55
CA GLU A 397 7.44 -22.11 9.43
C GLU A 397 7.41 -21.59 7.99
N VAL A 398 8.56 -21.68 7.31
CA VAL A 398 8.74 -21.37 5.89
C VAL A 398 7.70 -22.08 5.01
N GLN A 399 7.43 -23.38 5.22
CA GLN A 399 6.48 -24.11 4.37
C GLN A 399 5.04 -23.61 4.50
N LYS A 400 4.61 -23.21 5.71
CA LYS A 400 3.27 -22.67 5.94
C LYS A 400 3.15 -21.27 5.35
N MET A 401 4.13 -20.42 5.60
CA MET A 401 4.19 -19.05 5.09
C MET A 401 4.26 -19.03 3.57
N LEU A 402 4.95 -19.99 2.97
CA LEU A 402 5.08 -20.10 1.52
C LEU A 402 3.83 -20.62 0.83
N ARG A 403 3.01 -21.47 1.50
CA ARG A 403 1.65 -21.76 1.04
C ARG A 403 0.82 -20.48 0.92
N GLU A 404 0.93 -19.61 1.92
CA GLU A 404 0.23 -18.32 1.94
C GLU A 404 0.82 -17.33 0.92
N ALA A 405 2.13 -17.39 0.65
CA ALA A 405 2.79 -16.60 -0.40
C ALA A 405 2.39 -17.04 -1.80
N MET A 406 2.20 -18.34 -1.98
CA MET A 406 1.80 -18.96 -3.24
C MET A 406 0.29 -19.03 -3.40
N GLU A 407 -0.50 -18.46 -2.48
CA GLU A 407 -1.96 -18.52 -2.52
C GLU A 407 -2.53 -18.00 -3.84
N GLU A 408 -1.86 -17.10 -4.54
CA GLU A 408 -2.31 -16.58 -5.84
C GLU A 408 -2.02 -17.55 -7.01
N VAL A 409 -1.05 -18.47 -6.85
CA VAL A 409 -0.45 -19.31 -7.91
C VAL A 409 -0.40 -20.81 -7.58
N ALA A 410 -1.00 -21.24 -6.47
CA ALA A 410 -0.94 -22.63 -5.97
C ALA A 410 -1.89 -23.59 -6.69
N THR A 411 -1.51 -24.88 -6.71
CA THR A 411 -2.30 -26.00 -7.26
C THR A 411 -3.63 -26.26 -6.57
N THR A 412 -3.67 -26.12 -5.24
CA THR A 412 -4.84 -26.43 -4.40
C THR A 412 -5.17 -25.24 -3.52
N PRO A 413 -5.91 -24.25 -4.05
CA PRO A 413 -6.38 -23.12 -3.26
C PRO A 413 -7.57 -23.45 -2.36
N THR A 414 -7.74 -22.63 -1.34
CA THR A 414 -9.02 -22.50 -0.64
C THR A 414 -9.91 -21.53 -1.42
N CYS A 415 -10.56 -22.01 -2.50
CA CYS A 415 -11.48 -21.15 -3.25
C CYS A 415 -12.71 -20.81 -2.41
N ALA A 416 -12.97 -19.52 -2.19
CA ALA A 416 -14.20 -19.03 -1.58
C ALA A 416 -15.40 -19.32 -2.51
N GLY A 417 -15.95 -20.54 -2.44
CA GLY A 417 -17.08 -20.97 -3.27
C GLY A 417 -17.31 -22.49 -3.32
N ALA A 418 -16.34 -23.33 -2.96
CA ALA A 418 -16.46 -24.79 -3.08
C ALA A 418 -17.21 -25.50 -1.93
N GLN A 419 -17.82 -24.78 -0.98
CA GLN A 419 -18.63 -25.38 0.10
C GLN A 419 -20.13 -25.49 -0.22
N ALA A 420 -20.57 -25.17 -1.44
CA ALA A 420 -21.97 -25.28 -1.82
C ALA A 420 -22.13 -26.16 -3.07
N THR A 421 -21.85 -27.46 -2.95
CA THR A 421 -22.43 -28.55 -3.79
C THR A 421 -21.88 -29.90 -3.32
N GLY A 422 -22.32 -30.35 -2.15
CA GLY A 422 -22.26 -31.75 -1.77
C GLY A 422 -23.66 -32.16 -1.34
N LYS A 423 -24.40 -32.81 -2.24
CA LYS A 423 -25.69 -33.43 -1.97
C LYS A 423 -25.51 -34.93 -1.96
#